data_AF-A0AAV0PRF9-F1
#
_entry.id   AF-A0AAV0PRF9-F1
#
_cell.length_a   1.000
_cell.length_b   1.000
_cell.length_c   1.000
_cell.angle_alpha   90.00
_cell.angle_beta   90.00
_cell.angle_gamma   90.00
#
_symmetry.space_group_name_H-M   'P 1'
#
loop_
_entity.id
_entity.type
_entity.pdbx_description
1 polymer ?
#
loop_
_entity_poly.entity_id
_entity_poly.type
_entity_poly.pdbx_seq_one_letter_code
_entity_poly.pdbx_strand_id
1 'polypeptide(L)'
;MHKQQFAQWFSKKIMMMYQENPKSVSLSLLSLARGPDKRVSSHSCYYINEFRFHTKNREQNRRTQNSGVMVRGENEGNIPYYVTLIKVIEL
;
A
#
# COMPACT_ATOMS: atom_id res chain seq x y z
N MET A 1 -6.78 -8.13 -10.63
CA MET A 1 -5.46 -8.49 -11.21
C MET A 1 -4.59 -7.28 -11.58
N HIS A 2 -5.15 -6.13 -11.98
CA HIS A 2 -4.37 -4.94 -12.38
C HIS A 2 -3.63 -4.17 -11.25
N LYS A 3 -4.11 -4.20 -9.99
CA LYS A 3 -3.53 -3.38 -8.90
C LYS A 3 -2.09 -3.77 -8.50
N GLN A 4 -1.77 -5.07 -8.48
CA GLN A 4 -0.41 -5.54 -8.16
C GLN A 4 0.59 -5.20 -9.27
N GLN A 5 0.12 -5.16 -10.51
CA GLN A 5 0.96 -4.79 -11.66
C GLN A 5 1.35 -3.31 -11.62
N PHE A 6 0.46 -2.42 -11.16
CA PHE A 6 0.77 -1.00 -11.05
C PHE A 6 1.94 -0.74 -10.10
N ALA A 7 1.92 -1.27 -8.87
CA ALA A 7 3.00 -1.01 -7.90
C ALA A 7 4.36 -1.50 -8.42
N GLN A 8 4.40 -2.69 -9.05
CA GLN A 8 5.61 -3.24 -9.65
C GLN A 8 6.07 -2.42 -10.86
N TRP A 9 5.15 -2.08 -11.76
CA TRP A 9 5.42 -1.23 -12.92
C TRP A 9 5.93 0.15 -12.51
N PHE A 10 5.28 0.77 -11.54
CA PHE A 10 5.63 2.09 -11.03
C PHE A 10 7.04 2.09 -10.44
N SER A 11 7.32 1.13 -9.55
CA SER A 11 8.65 0.96 -8.97
C SER A 11 9.72 0.79 -10.06
N LYS A 12 9.48 -0.11 -11.03
CA LYS A 12 10.38 -0.35 -12.16
C LYS A 12 10.59 0.91 -13.01
N LYS A 13 9.52 1.60 -13.37
CA LYS A 13 9.56 2.80 -14.23
C LYS A 13 10.36 3.92 -13.58
N ILE A 14 10.09 4.21 -12.31
CA ILE A 14 10.80 5.27 -11.57
C ILE A 14 12.28 4.94 -11.38
N MET A 15 12.61 3.67 -11.07
CA MET A 15 14.00 3.24 -10.94
C MET A 15 14.78 3.38 -12.25
N MET A 16 14.18 3.01 -13.38
CA MET A 16 14.80 3.18 -14.70
C MET A 16 15.08 4.65 -15.02
N MET A 17 14.08 5.53 -14.83
CA MET A 17 14.25 6.97 -15.05
C MET A 17 15.35 7.56 -14.15
N TYR A 18 15.42 7.14 -12.89
CA TYR A 18 16.46 7.58 -11.96
C TYR A 18 17.86 7.11 -12.38
N GLN A 19 17.99 5.89 -12.91
CA GLN A 19 19.26 5.36 -13.42
C GLN A 19 19.75 6.09 -14.68
N GLU A 20 18.83 6.41 -15.60
CA GLU A 20 19.14 7.15 -16.83
C GLU A 20 19.51 8.61 -16.55
N ASN A 21 18.73 9.27 -15.70
CA ASN A 21 18.99 10.65 -15.29
C ASN A 21 18.42 10.90 -13.88
N PRO A 22 19.27 10.95 -12.84
CA PRO A 22 18.83 11.19 -11.47
C PRO A 22 18.01 12.47 -11.26
N LYS A 23 18.19 13.49 -12.12
CA LYS A 23 17.44 14.76 -12.05
C LYS A 23 16.03 14.67 -12.64
N SER A 24 15.70 13.59 -13.34
CA SER A 24 14.38 13.39 -13.97
C SER A 24 13.29 12.93 -12.99
N VAL A 25 13.67 12.54 -11.78
CA VAL A 25 12.78 12.00 -10.74
C VAL A 25 12.98 12.77 -9.45
N SER A 26 11.89 13.23 -8.84
CA SER A 26 11.96 13.86 -7.52
C SER A 26 12.26 12.85 -6.42
N LEU A 27 12.92 13.28 -5.34
CA LEU A 27 13.21 12.41 -4.19
C LEU A 27 11.94 11.80 -3.59
N SER A 28 10.84 12.56 -3.55
CA SER A 28 9.55 12.05 -3.05
C SER A 28 9.00 10.92 -3.93
N LEU A 29 9.10 11.05 -5.26
CA LEU A 29 8.64 10.02 -6.18
C LEU A 29 9.52 8.77 -6.11
N LEU A 30 10.83 8.95 -5.96
CA LEU A 30 11.78 7.85 -5.75
C LEU A 30 11.51 7.10 -4.45
N SER A 31 11.29 7.83 -3.34
CA SER A 31 10.94 7.23 -2.05
C SER A 31 9.62 6.47 -2.12
N LEU A 32 8.59 7.02 -2.78
CA LEU A 32 7.33 6.35 -3.00
C LEU A 32 7.50 5.05 -3.81
N ALA A 33 8.33 5.08 -4.84
CA ALA A 33 8.63 3.92 -5.69
C ALA A 33 9.44 2.82 -4.97
N ARG A 34 10.28 3.18 -4.00
CA ARG A 34 10.99 2.24 -3.12
C ARG A 34 10.04 1.55 -2.14
N GLY A 35 8.96 2.23 -1.79
CA GLY A 35 8.07 1.81 -0.73
C GLY A 35 8.71 1.92 0.65
N PRO A 36 8.05 1.35 1.67
CA PRO A 36 8.52 1.41 3.06
C PRO A 36 9.88 0.76 3.26
N ASP A 37 10.71 1.33 4.16
CA ASP A 37 11.99 0.75 4.54
C ASP A 37 11.79 -0.67 5.09
N LYS A 38 12.65 -1.62 4.72
CA LYS A 38 12.51 -3.03 5.13
C LYS A 38 12.72 -3.24 6.64
N ARG A 39 13.35 -2.29 7.32
CA ARG A 39 13.64 -2.33 8.75
C ARG A 39 12.46 -1.93 9.62
N VAL A 40 11.41 -1.34 9.05
CA VAL A 40 10.20 -0.98 9.80
C VAL A 40 9.48 -2.22 10.30
N SER A 41 8.96 -2.13 11.51
CA SER A 41 8.10 -3.18 12.06
C SER A 41 6.80 -3.26 11.27
N SER A 42 6.34 -4.48 11.04
CA SER A 42 5.08 -4.72 10.33
C SER A 42 4.22 -5.72 11.07
N HIS A 43 2.91 -5.47 11.07
CA HIS A 43 1.94 -6.23 11.84
C HIS A 43 0.95 -6.96 10.92
N SER A 44 0.51 -8.14 11.37
CA SER A 44 -0.48 -8.94 10.63
C SER A 44 -1.93 -8.55 10.94
N CYS A 45 -2.13 -7.66 11.91
CA CYS A 45 -3.42 -7.08 12.27
C CYS A 45 -3.25 -5.70 12.88
N TYR A 46 -4.32 -4.92 12.90
CA TYR A 46 -4.36 -3.61 13.55
C TYR A 46 -5.72 -3.40 14.24
N TYR A 47 -5.70 -2.76 15.40
CA TYR A 47 -6.92 -2.41 16.16
C TYR A 47 -7.22 -0.93 16.01
N ILE A 48 -8.44 -0.59 15.61
CA ILE A 48 -8.92 0.79 15.53
C ILE A 48 -10.41 0.84 15.82
N ASN A 49 -10.83 1.77 16.69
CA ASN A 49 -12.24 1.95 17.07
C ASN A 49 -12.93 0.62 17.45
N GLU A 50 -12.26 -0.20 18.27
CA GLU A 50 -12.75 -1.52 18.71
C GLU A 50 -12.80 -2.62 17.61
N PHE A 51 -12.50 -2.28 16.36
CA PHE A 51 -12.40 -3.22 15.25
C PHE A 51 -10.98 -3.74 15.06
N ARG A 52 -10.84 -5.04 14.83
CA ARG A 52 -9.57 -5.68 14.49
C ARG A 52 -9.51 -6.01 13.01
N PHE A 53 -8.71 -5.26 12.25
CA PHE A 53 -8.43 -5.54 10.86
C PHE A 53 -7.29 -6.54 10.72
N HIS A 54 -7.36 -7.38 9.69
CA HIS A 54 -6.36 -8.39 9.37
C HIS A 54 -5.73 -8.11 8.02
N THR A 55 -4.44 -8.38 7.86
CA THR A 55 -3.86 -8.40 6.51
C THR A 55 -4.49 -9.54 5.71
N LYS A 56 -4.55 -9.39 4.37
CA LYS A 56 -5.14 -10.40 3.49
C LYS A 56 -4.51 -11.78 3.67
N ASN A 57 -3.19 -11.82 3.87
CA ASN A 57 -2.48 -13.07 4.14
C ASN A 57 -2.92 -13.68 5.49
N ARG A 58 -3.10 -12.86 6.53
CA ARG A 58 -3.49 -13.33 7.87
C ARG A 58 -4.87 -13.96 7.92
N GLU A 59 -5.82 -13.45 7.12
CA GLU A 59 -7.20 -13.94 7.09
C GLU A 59 -7.39 -15.19 6.20
N GLN A 60 -6.43 -15.57 5.36
CA GLN A 60 -6.57 -16.72 4.44
C GLN A 60 -6.96 -18.03 5.17
N ASN A 61 -6.49 -18.20 6.40
CA ASN A 61 -6.74 -19.39 7.22
C ASN A 61 -7.75 -19.12 8.36
N ARG A 62 -8.60 -18.10 8.24
CA ARG A 62 -9.58 -17.71 9.26
C ARG A 62 -11.01 -17.86 8.75
N ARG A 63 -11.93 -18.14 9.67
CA ARG A 63 -13.38 -18.22 9.39
C ARG A 63 -13.94 -16.85 8.96
N THR A 64 -13.43 -15.76 9.53
CA THR A 64 -13.87 -14.39 9.25
C THR A 64 -12.79 -13.64 8.47
N GLN A 65 -13.22 -12.85 7.48
CA GLN A 65 -12.38 -11.95 6.71
C GLN A 65 -12.57 -10.53 7.25
N ASN A 66 -11.47 -9.83 7.48
CA ASN A 66 -11.51 -8.43 7.91
C ASN A 66 -10.32 -7.61 7.36
N SER A 67 -9.96 -7.89 6.10
CA SER A 67 -8.94 -7.15 5.36
C SER A 67 -9.49 -6.06 4.44
N GLY A 68 -10.81 -5.93 4.32
CA GLY A 68 -11.43 -4.86 3.54
C GLY A 68 -11.37 -3.52 4.26
N VAL A 69 -10.95 -2.47 3.57
CA VAL A 69 -10.95 -1.09 4.09
C VAL A 69 -11.64 -0.20 3.07
N MET A 70 -12.50 0.69 3.55
CA MET A 70 -13.08 1.78 2.77
C MET A 70 -12.35 3.07 3.10
N VAL A 71 -11.94 3.79 2.06
CA VAL A 71 -11.29 5.09 2.16
C VAL A 71 -12.15 6.07 1.38
N ARG A 72 -12.46 7.22 1.98
CA ARG A 72 -13.17 8.29 1.27
C ARG A 72 -12.24 8.85 0.18
N GLY A 73 -12.76 8.96 -1.04
CA GLY A 73 -12.02 9.62 -2.11
C GLY A 73 -11.96 11.12 -1.89
N GLU A 74 -10.90 11.75 -2.37
CA GLU A 74 -10.72 13.21 -2.39
C GLU A 74 -11.13 13.81 -3.74
N ASN A 75 -11.97 13.11 -4.51
CA ASN A 75 -12.44 13.56 -5.82
C ASN A 75 -13.74 14.37 -5.73
N GLU A 76 -14.08 15.06 -6.83
CA GLU A 76 -15.39 15.70 -6.99
C GLU A 76 -16.50 14.64 -6.87
N GLY A 77 -17.14 14.58 -5.69
CA GLY A 77 -18.16 13.58 -5.35
C GLY A 77 -17.81 12.64 -4.20
N ASN A 78 -16.61 12.70 -3.62
CA ASN A 78 -16.17 11.88 -2.48
C ASN A 78 -16.43 10.37 -2.66
N ILE A 79 -16.23 9.87 -3.88
CA ILE A 79 -16.53 8.47 -4.22
C ILE A 79 -15.62 7.56 -3.40
N PRO A 80 -16.17 6.63 -2.60
CA PRO A 80 -15.36 5.78 -1.74
C PRO A 80 -14.54 4.76 -2.54
N TYR A 81 -13.31 4.54 -2.12
CA TYR A 81 -12.44 3.48 -2.60
C TYR A 81 -12.46 2.30 -1.64
N TYR A 82 -12.64 1.10 -2.19
CA TYR A 82 -12.50 -0.15 -1.45
C TYR A 82 -11.15 -0.78 -1.76
N VAL A 83 -10.38 -1.04 -0.71
CA VAL A 83 -9.03 -1.59 -0.78
C VAL A 83 -8.89 -2.81 0.12
N THR A 84 -7.84 -3.58 -0.13
CA THR A 84 -7.48 -4.74 0.67
C THR A 84 -6.22 -4.41 1.46
N LEU A 85 -6.28 -4.61 2.78
CA LEU A 85 -5.15 -4.44 3.68
C LEU A 85 -4.13 -5.54 3.43
N ILE A 86 -2.98 -5.19 2.85
CA ILE A 86 -1.90 -6.15 2.56
C ILE A 86 -0.83 -6.12 3.65
N LYS A 87 -0.47 -4.94 4.15
CA LYS A 87 0.59 -4.75 5.12
C LYS A 87 0.24 -3.58 6.04
N VAL A 88 0.43 -3.77 7.35
CA VAL A 88 0.40 -2.71 8.37
C VAL A 88 1.83 -2.41 8.76
N ILE A 89 2.18 -1.13 8.83
CA ILE A 89 3.54 -0.68 9.14
C ILE A 89 3.45 0.30 10.30
N GLU A 90 4.38 0.17 11.23
CA GLU A 90 4.59 1.10 12.33
C GLU A 90 5.81 1.97 11.98
N LEU A 91 5.65 3.29 12.10
CA LEU A 91 6.64 4.31 11.74
C LEU A 91 7.25 4.94 12.98
#